data_AF-A0A6N7FGV1-F1
#
_entry.id   AF-A0A6N7FGV1-F1
#
_cell.length_a   1.000
_cell.length_b   1.000
_cell.length_c   1.000
_cell.angle_alpha   90.00
_cell.angle_beta   90.00
_cell.angle_gamma   90.00
#
_symmetry.space_group_name_H-M   'P 1'
#
loop_
_entity.id
_entity.type
_entity.pdbx_description
1 polymer ?
#
loop_
_entity_poly.entity_id
_entity_poly.type
_entity_poly.pdbx_seq_one_letter_code
_entity_poly.pdbx_strand_id
1 'polypeptide(L)'
;IKILLDAAVSAGRITHELRDQLLAGVADEVAALVLADNYAQAQAISVTERLGAVSLDRHTQVMRQVEAEGGLDRELEFLPDDETLAQRRSAGLGLTRPEIAVMLAVSKNDVTARILASDVPDDPYLRPCAAGYLPPLLRGEFADLMDTHPLRREIVTAAVVNDLFNHMGSGLLLRLMQLTGEPEHRAVVGYVTARDLLGLRELWADIDRLDIATHADAQVQVLVEIRRVVEQVGLWLL
;
A
#
# COMPACT_ATOMS: atom_id res chain seq x y z
N ILE A 1 -3.53 -5.01 -18.10
CA ILE A 1 -3.99 -6.26 -18.78
C ILE A 1 -4.39 -6.00 -20.22
N LYS A 2 -5.46 -5.26 -20.53
CA LYS A 2 -5.86 -4.97 -21.93
C LYS A 2 -4.69 -4.42 -22.75
N ILE A 3 -4.11 -3.29 -22.32
CA ILE A 3 -2.94 -2.67 -22.99
C ILE A 3 -1.78 -3.67 -23.23
N LEU A 4 -1.50 -4.57 -22.28
CA LEU A 4 -0.48 -5.60 -22.40
C LEU A 4 -0.80 -6.60 -23.53
N LEU A 5 -2.03 -7.13 -23.55
CA LEU A 5 -2.46 -8.10 -24.55
C LEU A 5 -2.62 -7.46 -25.94
N ASP A 6 -3.00 -6.18 -26.01
CA ASP A 6 -3.02 -5.39 -27.23
C ASP A 6 -1.60 -5.27 -27.83
N ALA A 7 -0.59 -5.07 -26.98
CA ALA A 7 0.80 -5.08 -27.41
C ALA A 7 1.24 -6.47 -27.91
N ALA A 8 0.81 -7.55 -27.24
CA ALA A 8 1.09 -8.92 -27.67
C ALA A 8 0.45 -9.24 -29.05
N VAL A 9 -0.78 -8.80 -29.28
CA VAL A 9 -1.45 -8.91 -30.60
C VAL A 9 -0.70 -8.11 -31.66
N SER A 10 -0.33 -6.86 -31.35
CA SER A 10 0.40 -5.99 -32.28
C SER A 10 1.77 -6.54 -32.66
N ALA A 11 2.42 -7.26 -31.73
CA ALA A 11 3.67 -7.98 -31.97
C ALA A 11 3.48 -9.34 -32.68
N GLY A 12 2.25 -9.74 -32.99
CA GLY A 12 1.93 -11.02 -33.63
C GLY A 12 2.13 -12.25 -32.72
N ARG A 13 2.25 -12.06 -31.40
CA ARG A 13 2.42 -13.18 -30.43
C ARG A 13 1.14 -13.99 -30.24
N ILE A 14 -0.01 -13.33 -30.32
CA ILE A 14 -1.34 -13.93 -30.14
C ILE A 14 -2.33 -13.32 -31.14
N THR A 15 -3.44 -14.02 -31.41
CA THR A 15 -4.54 -13.48 -32.23
C THR A 15 -5.50 -12.64 -31.39
N HIS A 16 -6.38 -11.88 -32.05
CA HIS A 16 -7.45 -11.15 -31.36
C HIS A 16 -8.41 -12.10 -30.63
N GLU A 17 -8.73 -13.25 -31.22
CA GLU A 17 -9.61 -14.25 -30.62
C GLU A 17 -9.00 -14.82 -29.34
N LEU A 18 -7.69 -15.15 -29.35
CA LEU A 18 -6.99 -15.62 -28.16
C LEU A 18 -6.91 -14.53 -27.09
N ARG A 19 -6.70 -13.26 -27.47
CA ARG A 19 -6.71 -12.13 -26.55
C ARG A 19 -8.03 -12.00 -25.80
N ASP A 20 -9.16 -12.12 -26.49
CA ASP A 20 -10.48 -12.03 -25.87
C ASP A 20 -10.77 -13.22 -24.95
N GLN A 21 -10.33 -14.42 -25.33
CA GLN A 21 -10.40 -15.61 -24.47
C GLN A 21 -9.56 -15.44 -23.19
N LEU A 22 -8.33 -14.94 -23.31
CA LEU A 22 -7.47 -14.65 -22.16
C LEU A 22 -8.09 -13.59 -21.24
N LEU A 23 -8.67 -12.52 -21.80
CA LEU A 23 -9.35 -11.49 -21.02
C LEU A 23 -10.54 -12.04 -20.23
N ALA A 24 -11.33 -12.92 -20.84
CA ALA A 24 -12.42 -13.59 -20.14
C ALA A 24 -11.89 -14.57 -19.07
N GLY A 25 -10.82 -15.29 -19.38
CA GLY A 25 -10.23 -16.30 -18.50
C GLY A 25 -9.60 -15.75 -17.22
N VAL A 26 -9.17 -14.48 -17.20
CA VAL A 26 -8.57 -13.87 -15.99
C VAL A 26 -9.59 -13.20 -15.07
N ALA A 27 -10.88 -13.22 -15.38
CA ALA A 27 -11.90 -12.50 -14.62
C ALA A 27 -11.92 -12.91 -13.13
N ASP A 28 -11.92 -14.20 -12.85
CA ASP A 28 -11.93 -14.72 -11.48
C ASP A 28 -10.63 -14.41 -10.73
N GLU A 29 -9.48 -14.46 -11.42
CA GLU A 29 -8.18 -14.10 -10.82
C GLU A 29 -8.14 -12.61 -10.46
N VAL A 30 -8.65 -11.73 -11.34
CA VAL A 30 -8.75 -10.29 -11.06
C VAL A 30 -9.69 -10.04 -9.89
N ALA A 31 -10.84 -10.73 -9.83
CA ALA A 31 -11.76 -10.61 -8.70
C ALA A 31 -11.09 -11.02 -7.38
N ALA A 32 -10.33 -12.13 -7.38
CA ALA A 32 -9.59 -12.58 -6.21
C ALA A 32 -8.52 -11.56 -5.77
N LEU A 33 -7.79 -10.96 -6.71
CA LEU A 33 -6.79 -9.92 -6.41
C LEU A 33 -7.44 -8.66 -5.79
N VAL A 34 -8.59 -8.23 -6.32
CA VAL A 34 -9.33 -7.08 -5.77
C VAL A 34 -9.85 -7.38 -4.36
N LEU A 35 -10.38 -8.59 -4.14
CA LEU A 35 -10.85 -9.00 -2.80
C LEU A 35 -9.69 -9.09 -1.79
N ALA A 36 -8.53 -9.60 -2.21
CA ALA A 36 -7.34 -9.64 -1.38
C ALA A 36 -6.88 -8.23 -0.97
N ASP A 37 -6.88 -7.27 -1.91
CA ASP A 37 -6.53 -5.88 -1.61
C ASP A 37 -7.52 -5.24 -0.61
N ASN A 38 -8.82 -5.46 -0.82
CA ASN A 38 -9.86 -4.98 0.11
C ASN A 38 -9.69 -5.58 1.52
N TYR A 39 -9.36 -6.87 1.60
CA TYR A 39 -9.10 -7.54 2.86
C TYR A 39 -7.89 -6.93 3.57
N ALA A 40 -6.80 -6.70 2.83
CA ALA A 40 -5.58 -6.08 3.37
C ALA A 40 -5.84 -4.65 3.88
N GLN A 41 -6.63 -3.83 3.16
CA GLN A 41 -7.02 -2.50 3.63
C GLN A 41 -7.88 -2.55 4.91
N ALA A 42 -8.84 -3.48 5.00
CA ALA A 42 -9.64 -3.67 6.19
C ALA A 42 -8.80 -4.14 7.39
N GLN A 43 -7.79 -4.98 7.14
CA GLN A 43 -6.80 -5.39 8.14
C GLN A 43 -5.95 -4.19 8.57
N ALA A 44 -5.50 -3.36 7.62
CA ALA A 44 -4.73 -2.14 7.90
C ALA A 44 -5.46 -1.20 8.87
N ILE A 45 -6.76 -1.00 8.64
CA ILE A 45 -7.65 -0.20 9.50
C ILE A 45 -7.76 -0.83 10.89
N SER A 46 -7.95 -2.15 10.97
CA SER A 46 -8.13 -2.86 12.24
C SER A 46 -6.85 -2.85 13.10
N VAL A 47 -5.68 -3.00 12.48
CA VAL A 47 -4.38 -2.87 13.16
C VAL A 47 -4.18 -1.44 13.68
N THR A 48 -4.53 -0.44 12.87
CA THR A 48 -4.43 0.98 13.25
C THR A 48 -5.40 1.33 14.38
N GLU A 49 -6.63 0.83 14.35
CA GLU A 49 -7.61 0.98 15.43
C GLU A 49 -7.10 0.36 16.73
N ARG A 50 -6.48 -0.84 16.67
CA ARG A 50 -5.90 -1.50 17.84
C ARG A 50 -4.80 -0.69 18.50
N LEU A 51 -3.96 -0.01 17.70
CA LEU A 51 -2.94 0.90 18.23
C LEU A 51 -3.54 2.08 19.00
N GLY A 52 -4.77 2.47 18.67
CA GLY A 52 -5.54 3.47 19.40
C GLY A 52 -4.76 4.78 19.57
N ALA A 53 -4.65 5.23 20.82
CA ALA A 53 -3.98 6.48 21.18
C ALA A 53 -2.52 6.58 20.71
N VAL A 54 -1.80 5.45 20.62
CA VAL A 54 -0.39 5.43 20.17
C VAL A 54 -0.25 5.95 18.74
N SER A 55 -1.28 5.74 17.91
CA SER A 55 -1.31 6.20 16.53
C SER A 55 -1.84 7.62 16.36
N LEU A 56 -2.52 8.18 17.37
CA LEU A 56 -3.25 9.45 17.24
C LEU A 56 -2.32 10.60 16.87
N ASP A 57 -1.18 10.73 17.55
CA ASP A 57 -0.21 11.80 17.28
C ASP A 57 0.32 11.73 15.85
N ARG A 58 0.58 10.51 15.36
CA ARG A 58 1.03 10.29 13.98
C ARG A 58 -0.06 10.70 12.99
N HIS A 59 -1.30 10.28 13.20
CA HIS A 59 -2.40 10.69 12.33
C HIS A 59 -2.64 12.19 12.36
N THR A 60 -2.57 12.85 13.52
CA THR A 60 -2.70 14.31 13.62
C THR A 60 -1.63 15.01 12.78
N GLN A 61 -0.39 14.53 12.81
CA GLN A 61 0.69 15.10 12.00
C GLN A 61 0.46 14.89 10.50
N VAL A 62 0.10 13.67 10.08
CA VAL A 62 -0.22 13.36 8.68
C VAL A 62 -1.39 14.22 8.21
N MET A 63 -2.45 14.32 9.01
CA MET A 63 -3.64 15.12 8.70
C MET A 63 -3.29 16.59 8.48
N ARG A 64 -2.48 17.19 9.38
CA ARG A 64 -2.02 18.58 9.24
C ARG A 64 -1.12 18.78 8.02
N GLN A 65 -0.25 17.82 7.72
CA GLN A 65 0.62 17.92 6.56
C GLN A 65 -0.19 17.91 5.27
N VAL A 66 -1.08 16.93 5.09
CA VAL A 66 -1.86 16.82 3.85
C VAL A 66 -2.84 17.99 3.70
N GLU A 67 -3.40 18.49 4.80
CA GLU A 67 -4.21 19.72 4.80
C GLU A 67 -3.38 20.94 4.38
N ALA A 68 -2.18 21.12 4.91
CA ALA A 68 -1.30 22.23 4.56
C ALA A 68 -0.86 22.21 3.08
N GLU A 69 -0.77 21.01 2.49
CA GLU A 69 -0.46 20.80 1.07
C GLU A 69 -1.71 20.93 0.17
N GLY A 70 -2.90 21.14 0.76
CA GLY A 70 -4.16 21.30 0.04
C GLY A 70 -4.82 20.00 -0.42
N GLY A 71 -4.32 18.84 0.03
CA GLY A 71 -4.84 17.52 -0.31
C GLY A 71 -5.98 17.03 0.61
N LEU A 72 -6.34 17.80 1.64
CA LEU A 72 -7.36 17.43 2.61
C LEU A 72 -8.17 18.65 3.07
N ASP A 73 -9.49 18.51 3.08
CA ASP A 73 -10.42 19.36 3.81
C ASP A 73 -11.05 18.53 4.93
N ARG A 74 -10.69 18.82 6.18
CA ARG A 74 -11.13 18.01 7.34
C ARG A 74 -12.63 18.06 7.55
N GLU A 75 -13.27 19.20 7.29
CA GLU A 75 -14.71 19.37 7.50
C GLU A 75 -15.48 18.56 6.45
N LEU A 76 -15.06 18.66 5.18
CA LEU A 76 -15.66 17.92 4.08
C LEU A 76 -15.55 16.40 4.25
N GLU A 77 -14.41 15.94 4.78
CA GLU A 77 -14.11 14.53 4.99
C GLU A 77 -14.57 14.00 6.37
N PHE A 78 -15.28 14.81 7.15
CA PHE A 78 -15.79 14.49 8.49
C PHE A 78 -14.69 14.04 9.48
N LEU A 79 -13.48 14.61 9.35
CA LEU A 79 -12.36 14.38 10.25
C LEU A 79 -12.40 15.33 11.46
N PRO A 80 -11.86 14.90 12.62
CA PRO A 80 -11.88 15.72 13.83
C PRO A 80 -11.00 16.98 13.72
N ASP A 81 -11.46 18.05 14.33
CA ASP A 81 -10.69 19.28 14.52
C ASP A 81 -9.62 19.14 15.63
N ASP A 82 -8.80 20.17 15.80
CA ASP A 82 -7.71 20.15 16.79
C ASP A 82 -8.20 20.05 18.23
N GLU A 83 -9.38 20.61 18.55
CA GLU A 83 -9.99 20.50 19.88
C GLU A 83 -10.43 19.06 20.17
N THR A 84 -11.13 18.43 19.24
CA THR A 84 -11.58 17.04 19.33
C THR A 84 -10.39 16.09 19.42
N LEU A 85 -9.33 16.32 18.62
CA LEU A 85 -8.09 15.55 18.69
C LEU A 85 -7.41 15.68 20.06
N ALA A 86 -7.39 16.88 20.66
CA ALA A 86 -6.84 17.09 21.99
C ALA A 86 -7.66 16.38 23.08
N GLN A 87 -8.99 16.40 23.00
CA GLN A 87 -9.88 15.67 23.90
C GLN A 87 -9.69 14.15 23.79
N ARG A 88 -9.54 13.61 22.58
CA ARG A 88 -9.26 12.17 22.38
C ARG A 88 -7.91 11.77 22.93
N ARG A 89 -6.88 12.62 22.76
CA ARG A 89 -5.55 12.41 23.34
C ARG A 89 -5.63 12.30 24.86
N SER A 90 -6.34 13.22 25.53
CA SER A 90 -6.47 13.18 27.00
C SER A 90 -7.30 11.98 27.49
N ALA A 91 -8.24 11.50 26.68
CA ALA A 91 -9.02 10.30 26.94
C ALA A 91 -8.31 8.98 26.57
N GLY A 92 -7.11 9.03 25.98
CA GLY A 92 -6.40 7.82 25.52
C GLY A 92 -7.09 7.12 24.34
N LEU A 93 -7.79 7.86 23.49
CA LEU A 93 -8.51 7.36 22.32
C LEU A 93 -7.76 7.65 21.02
N GLY A 94 -7.94 6.77 20.02
CA GLY A 94 -7.43 6.98 18.66
C GLY A 94 -8.46 7.61 17.72
N LEU A 95 -8.17 7.54 16.42
CA LEU A 95 -9.18 7.78 15.38
C LEU A 95 -10.17 6.60 15.32
N THR A 96 -11.38 6.87 14.84
CA THR A 96 -12.39 5.84 14.56
C THR A 96 -12.10 5.15 13.24
N ARG A 97 -12.69 3.96 12.99
CA ARG A 97 -12.47 3.21 11.74
C ARG A 97 -12.78 4.01 10.46
N PRO A 98 -13.89 4.77 10.36
CA PRO A 98 -14.15 5.61 9.19
C PRO A 98 -13.08 6.69 8.99
N GLU A 99 -12.66 7.36 10.05
CA GLU A 99 -11.61 8.39 9.98
C GLU A 99 -10.25 7.77 9.58
N ILE A 100 -9.93 6.56 10.06
CA ILE A 100 -8.73 5.83 9.64
C ILE A 100 -8.79 5.49 8.15
N ALA A 101 -9.96 5.08 7.64
CA ALA A 101 -10.15 4.76 6.23
C ALA A 101 -9.93 6.00 5.34
N VAL A 102 -10.47 7.16 5.74
CA VAL A 102 -10.23 8.44 5.06
C VAL A 102 -8.73 8.76 5.06
N MET A 103 -8.07 8.70 6.21
CA MET A 103 -6.63 8.96 6.30
C MET A 103 -5.81 8.01 5.44
N LEU A 104 -6.19 6.72 5.36
CA LEU A 104 -5.53 5.75 4.50
C LEU A 104 -5.67 6.15 3.02
N ALA A 105 -6.89 6.48 2.58
CA ALA A 105 -7.17 6.81 1.19
C ALA A 105 -6.49 8.12 0.74
N VAL A 106 -6.62 9.18 1.54
CA VAL A 106 -6.04 10.49 1.26
C VAL A 106 -4.52 10.41 1.19
N SER A 107 -3.87 9.84 2.21
CA SER A 107 -2.42 9.68 2.22
C SER A 107 -1.93 8.77 1.09
N LYS A 108 -2.66 7.70 0.76
CA LYS A 108 -2.28 6.81 -0.35
C LYS A 108 -2.29 7.53 -1.70
N ASN A 109 -3.31 8.35 -1.96
CA ASN A 109 -3.41 9.10 -3.21
C ASN A 109 -2.31 10.15 -3.33
N ASP A 110 -2.04 10.88 -2.25
CA ASP A 110 -0.99 11.90 -2.18
C ASP A 110 0.40 11.28 -2.43
N VAL A 111 0.74 10.21 -1.69
CA VAL A 111 2.00 9.47 -1.88
C VAL A 111 2.09 8.87 -3.28
N THR A 112 1.01 8.34 -3.84
CA THR A 112 0.99 7.81 -5.22
C THR A 112 1.45 8.88 -6.22
N ALA A 113 0.92 10.10 -6.12
CA ALA A 113 1.28 11.19 -7.02
C ALA A 113 2.77 11.56 -6.89
N ARG A 114 3.27 11.68 -5.65
CA ARG A 114 4.68 12.04 -5.39
C ARG A 114 5.66 10.96 -5.81
N ILE A 115 5.35 9.70 -5.56
CA ILE A 115 6.21 8.57 -5.96
C ILE A 115 6.20 8.40 -7.48
N LEU A 116 5.05 8.57 -8.14
CA LEU A 116 4.98 8.54 -9.61
C LEU A 116 5.83 9.63 -10.27
N ALA A 117 5.97 10.80 -9.62
CA ALA A 117 6.81 11.90 -10.08
C ALA A 117 8.31 11.73 -9.78
N SER A 118 8.69 10.69 -9.02
CA SER A 118 10.08 10.39 -8.62
C SER A 118 10.76 9.37 -9.54
N ASP A 119 12.02 9.03 -9.24
CA ASP A 119 12.77 7.98 -9.96
C ASP A 119 12.49 6.56 -9.42
N VAL A 120 11.76 6.42 -8.31
CA VAL A 120 11.43 5.12 -7.69
C VAL A 120 10.81 4.13 -8.69
N PRO A 121 9.84 4.51 -9.55
CA PRO A 121 9.22 3.55 -10.47
C PRO A 121 10.16 3.03 -11.57
N ASP A 122 11.32 3.66 -11.76
CA ASP A 122 12.35 3.24 -12.72
C ASP A 122 13.47 2.43 -12.08
N ASP A 123 13.47 2.26 -10.75
CA ASP A 123 14.46 1.46 -10.05
C ASP A 123 14.43 0.01 -10.58
N PRO A 124 15.56 -0.52 -11.10
CA PRO A 124 15.65 -1.90 -11.56
C PRO A 124 15.22 -2.93 -10.52
N TYR A 125 15.40 -2.64 -9.22
CA TYR A 125 14.99 -3.51 -8.12
C TYR A 125 13.46 -3.69 -8.06
N LEU A 126 12.70 -2.69 -8.50
CA LEU A 126 11.24 -2.68 -8.45
C LEU A 126 10.58 -3.24 -9.73
N ARG A 127 11.36 -3.60 -10.76
CA ARG A 127 10.83 -4.22 -11.98
C ARG A 127 9.93 -5.45 -11.71
N PRO A 128 10.26 -6.37 -10.78
CA PRO A 128 9.40 -7.51 -10.49
C PRO A 128 8.00 -7.12 -9.99
N CYS A 129 7.82 -5.92 -9.39
CA CYS A 129 6.51 -5.45 -8.94
C CYS A 129 5.52 -5.30 -10.12
N ALA A 130 6.01 -4.87 -11.30
CA ALA A 130 5.16 -4.73 -12.49
C ALA A 130 4.61 -6.09 -12.94
N ALA A 131 5.45 -7.13 -12.98
CA ALA A 131 5.03 -8.49 -13.33
C ALA A 131 4.13 -9.10 -12.23
N GLY A 132 4.38 -8.77 -10.96
CA GLY A 132 3.55 -9.19 -9.83
C GLY A 132 2.10 -8.71 -9.94
N TYR A 133 1.87 -7.54 -10.54
CA TYR A 133 0.54 -6.98 -10.77
C TYR A 133 -0.31 -7.79 -11.76
N LEU A 134 0.30 -8.61 -12.63
CA LEU A 134 -0.44 -9.44 -13.56
C LEU A 134 -1.13 -10.61 -12.85
N PRO A 135 -2.34 -11.00 -13.28
CA PRO A 135 -2.93 -12.27 -12.89
C PRO A 135 -1.97 -13.44 -13.16
N PRO A 136 -1.89 -14.46 -12.29
CA PRO A 136 -1.02 -15.62 -12.46
C PRO A 136 -1.04 -16.22 -13.87
N LEU A 137 -2.22 -16.35 -14.49
CA LEU A 137 -2.37 -16.92 -15.83
C LEU A 137 -1.58 -16.14 -16.90
N LEU A 138 -1.47 -14.81 -16.76
CA LEU A 138 -0.75 -13.97 -17.72
C LEU A 138 0.73 -13.78 -17.38
N ARG A 139 1.11 -14.03 -16.13
CA ARG A 139 2.46 -13.72 -15.64
C ARG A 139 3.52 -14.59 -16.31
N GLY A 140 3.24 -15.87 -16.55
CA GLY A 140 4.22 -16.78 -17.15
C GLY A 140 4.57 -16.42 -18.61
N GLU A 141 3.55 -16.07 -19.40
CA GLU A 141 3.74 -15.87 -20.84
C GLU A 141 4.02 -14.41 -21.21
N PHE A 142 3.50 -13.43 -20.47
CA PHE A 142 3.52 -12.02 -20.88
C PHE A 142 4.26 -11.08 -19.92
N ALA A 143 4.94 -11.60 -18.89
CA ALA A 143 5.69 -10.75 -17.94
C ALA A 143 6.81 -9.94 -18.62
N ASP A 144 7.42 -10.47 -19.68
CA ASP A 144 8.46 -9.78 -20.46
C ASP A 144 7.95 -8.48 -21.09
N LEU A 145 6.67 -8.44 -21.47
CA LEU A 145 6.04 -7.24 -22.05
C LEU A 145 5.81 -6.13 -21.02
N MET A 146 5.98 -6.40 -19.72
CA MET A 146 5.86 -5.38 -18.67
C MET A 146 7.00 -4.36 -18.70
N ASP A 147 8.20 -4.75 -19.16
CA ASP A 147 9.35 -3.86 -19.21
C ASP A 147 9.13 -2.67 -20.15
N THR A 148 8.43 -2.92 -21.26
CA THR A 148 8.05 -1.92 -22.27
C THR A 148 6.60 -1.47 -22.16
N HIS A 149 5.90 -1.81 -21.08
CA HIS A 149 4.49 -1.45 -20.93
C HIS A 149 4.33 0.07 -20.80
N PRO A 150 3.43 0.73 -21.54
CA PRO A 150 3.27 2.19 -21.50
C PRO A 150 2.99 2.75 -20.11
N LEU A 151 2.27 1.98 -19.28
CA LEU A 151 1.93 2.33 -17.90
C LEU A 151 2.84 1.65 -16.86
N ARG A 152 4.07 1.25 -17.21
CA ARG A 152 4.95 0.53 -16.28
C ARG A 152 5.15 1.31 -14.99
N ARG A 153 5.43 2.61 -15.08
CA ARG A 153 5.71 3.48 -13.92
C ARG A 153 4.50 3.57 -13.00
N GLU A 154 3.31 3.72 -13.56
CA GLU A 154 2.04 3.78 -12.84
C GLU A 154 1.75 2.46 -12.12
N ILE A 155 1.97 1.33 -12.79
CA ILE A 155 1.75 0.00 -12.21
C ILE A 155 2.72 -0.28 -11.06
N VAL A 156 4.02 0.01 -11.25
CA VAL A 156 5.02 -0.14 -10.18
C VAL A 156 4.68 0.75 -8.99
N THR A 157 4.33 2.02 -9.24
CA THR A 157 3.94 2.96 -8.19
C THR A 157 2.73 2.45 -7.42
N ALA A 158 1.66 2.10 -8.11
CA ALA A 158 0.44 1.62 -7.49
C ALA A 158 0.70 0.35 -6.67
N ALA A 159 1.51 -0.58 -7.18
CA ALA A 159 1.85 -1.82 -6.47
C ALA A 159 2.63 -1.54 -5.18
N VAL A 160 3.67 -0.69 -5.24
CA VAL A 160 4.52 -0.37 -4.08
C VAL A 160 3.75 0.43 -3.03
N VAL A 161 2.97 1.42 -3.45
CA VAL A 161 2.21 2.27 -2.55
C VAL A 161 1.05 1.50 -1.91
N ASN A 162 0.30 0.69 -2.66
CA ASN A 162 -0.73 -0.17 -2.06
C ASN A 162 -0.12 -1.13 -1.03
N ASP A 163 0.98 -1.81 -1.37
CA ASP A 163 1.68 -2.72 -0.45
C ASP A 163 2.08 -1.99 0.86
N LEU A 164 2.68 -0.80 0.76
CA LEU A 164 3.04 0.01 1.91
C LEU A 164 1.83 0.35 2.79
N PHE A 165 0.76 0.90 2.20
CA PHE A 165 -0.39 1.37 2.97
C PHE A 165 -1.21 0.22 3.57
N ASN A 166 -1.34 -0.89 2.84
CA ASN A 166 -2.03 -2.10 3.30
C ASN A 166 -1.34 -2.70 4.54
N HIS A 167 -0.01 -2.65 4.61
CA HIS A 167 0.71 -3.25 5.74
C HIS A 167 1.04 -2.27 6.85
N MET A 168 1.31 -1.01 6.53
CA MET A 168 1.90 -0.05 7.48
C MET A 168 0.96 1.09 7.91
N GLY A 169 -0.15 1.30 7.19
CA GLY A 169 -1.05 2.42 7.40
C GLY A 169 -0.43 3.77 6.99
N SER A 170 -1.12 4.87 7.31
CA SER A 170 -0.73 6.22 6.84
C SER A 170 0.40 6.88 7.63
N GLY A 171 0.75 6.36 8.80
CA GLY A 171 1.70 7.02 9.70
C GLY A 171 3.18 6.73 9.47
N LEU A 172 3.55 5.64 8.77
CA LEU A 172 4.94 5.20 8.69
C LEU A 172 5.83 6.19 7.94
N LEU A 173 5.44 6.61 6.73
CA LEU A 173 6.29 7.40 5.85
C LEU A 173 6.68 8.73 6.48
N LEU A 174 5.70 9.47 6.99
CA LEU A 174 5.96 10.74 7.67
C LEU A 174 6.89 10.55 8.87
N ARG A 175 6.73 9.44 9.61
CA ARG A 175 7.59 9.14 10.75
C ARG A 175 9.04 8.91 10.34
N LEU A 176 9.27 8.15 9.27
CA LEU A 176 10.61 7.93 8.73
C LEU A 176 11.23 9.26 8.26
N MET A 177 10.47 10.06 7.50
CA MET A 177 10.92 11.36 6.98
C MET A 177 11.30 12.33 8.11
N GLN A 178 10.48 12.44 9.17
CA GLN A 178 10.76 13.34 10.29
C GLN A 178 11.99 12.93 11.09
N LEU A 179 12.23 11.63 11.25
CA LEU A 179 13.33 11.12 12.07
C LEU A 179 14.67 11.11 11.32
N THR A 180 14.64 10.93 10.00
CA THR A 180 15.85 10.78 9.18
C THR A 180 16.18 12.06 8.41
N GLY A 181 15.19 12.91 8.13
CA GLY A 181 15.31 14.04 7.22
C GLY A 181 15.30 13.64 5.74
N GLU A 182 15.17 12.35 5.42
CA GLU A 182 15.14 11.86 4.06
C GLU A 182 13.81 12.20 3.36
N PRO A 183 13.83 12.44 2.04
CA PRO A 183 12.63 12.71 1.27
C PRO A 183 11.74 11.45 1.15
N GLU A 184 10.44 11.66 0.87
CA GLU A 184 9.44 10.59 0.86
C GLU A 184 9.78 9.40 -0.04
N HIS A 185 10.32 9.67 -1.23
CA HIS A 185 10.71 8.62 -2.17
C HIS A 185 11.82 7.71 -1.61
N ARG A 186 12.74 8.26 -0.81
CA ARG A 186 13.77 7.49 -0.10
C ARG A 186 13.14 6.67 1.03
N ALA A 187 12.20 7.24 1.77
CA ALA A 187 11.46 6.52 2.81
C ALA A 187 10.68 5.31 2.25
N VAL A 188 10.08 5.43 1.06
CA VAL A 188 9.45 4.30 0.36
C VAL A 188 10.47 3.21 0.00
N VAL A 189 11.64 3.59 -0.51
CA VAL A 189 12.72 2.61 -0.80
C VAL A 189 13.21 1.94 0.49
N GLY A 190 13.33 2.69 1.60
CA GLY A 190 13.66 2.15 2.91
C GLY A 190 12.64 1.11 3.39
N TYR A 191 11.34 1.39 3.22
CA TYR A 191 10.26 0.42 3.50
C TYR A 191 10.39 -0.83 2.63
N VAL A 192 10.51 -0.68 1.31
CA VAL A 192 10.63 -1.82 0.37
C VAL A 192 11.81 -2.70 0.76
N THR A 193 12.95 -2.08 1.06
CA THR A 193 14.18 -2.77 1.46
C THR A 193 13.98 -3.52 2.78
N ALA A 194 13.36 -2.88 3.78
CA ALA A 194 13.04 -3.52 5.06
C ALA A 194 12.09 -4.72 4.87
N ARG A 195 11.04 -4.56 4.05
CA ARG A 195 10.08 -5.62 3.75
C ARG A 195 10.75 -6.85 3.15
N ASP A 196 11.60 -6.64 2.15
CA ASP A 196 12.22 -7.73 1.41
C ASP A 196 13.36 -8.38 2.22
N LEU A 197 14.14 -7.59 2.97
CA LEU A 197 15.20 -8.09 3.86
C LEU A 197 14.65 -8.96 5.01
N LEU A 198 13.46 -8.62 5.51
CA LEU A 198 12.79 -9.36 6.57
C LEU A 198 11.91 -10.51 6.05
N GLY A 199 11.80 -10.70 4.73
CA GLY A 199 10.97 -11.77 4.14
C GLY A 199 9.48 -11.61 4.43
N LEU A 200 8.98 -10.37 4.57
CA LEU A 200 7.63 -10.14 5.11
C LEU A 200 6.49 -10.64 4.23
N ARG A 201 6.71 -10.76 2.92
CA ARG A 201 5.68 -11.29 2.01
C ARG A 201 5.28 -12.72 2.39
N GLU A 202 6.26 -13.57 2.72
CA GLU A 202 6.00 -14.95 3.17
C GLU A 202 5.34 -14.95 4.55
N LEU A 203 5.84 -14.12 5.47
CA LEU A 203 5.29 -14.00 6.81
C LEU A 203 3.83 -13.52 6.81
N TRP A 204 3.47 -12.53 6.00
CA TRP A 204 2.09 -12.06 5.87
C TRP A 204 1.20 -13.13 5.26
N ALA A 205 1.67 -13.86 4.24
CA ALA A 205 0.92 -14.99 3.68
C ALA A 205 0.69 -16.11 4.72
N ASP A 206 1.64 -16.36 5.63
CA ASP A 206 1.45 -17.30 6.73
C ASP A 206 0.40 -16.82 7.73
N ILE A 207 0.40 -15.52 8.06
CA ILE A 207 -0.57 -14.90 8.96
C ILE A 207 -1.97 -14.93 8.35
N ASP A 208 -2.12 -14.59 7.08
CA ASP A 208 -3.41 -14.54 6.39
C ASP A 208 -4.03 -15.94 6.17
N ARG A 209 -3.22 -17.00 6.22
CA ARG A 209 -3.70 -18.39 6.23
C ARG A 209 -4.29 -18.83 7.57
N LEU A 210 -4.07 -18.08 8.65
CA LEU A 210 -4.71 -18.37 9.93
C LEU A 210 -6.21 -18.05 9.86
N ASP A 211 -7.03 -18.92 10.45
CA ASP A 211 -8.47 -18.73 10.48
C ASP A 211 -8.83 -17.49 11.32
N ILE A 212 -9.39 -16.49 10.65
CA ILE A 212 -9.80 -15.20 11.21
C ILE A 212 -10.81 -15.39 12.33
N ALA A 213 -11.72 -16.38 12.23
CA ALA A 213 -12.76 -16.60 13.22
C ALA A 213 -12.20 -16.99 14.60
N THR A 214 -10.99 -17.56 14.62
CA THR A 214 -10.35 -18.08 15.83
C THR A 214 -9.11 -17.29 16.25
N HIS A 215 -8.45 -16.56 15.33
CA HIS A 215 -7.14 -15.94 15.58
C HIS A 215 -7.07 -14.42 15.33
N ALA A 216 -8.20 -13.73 15.09
CA ALA A 216 -8.19 -12.30 14.73
C ALA A 216 -7.36 -11.41 15.68
N ASP A 217 -7.50 -11.58 17.00
CA ASP A 217 -6.73 -10.78 17.97
C ASP A 217 -5.23 -11.06 17.91
N ALA A 218 -4.84 -12.34 17.76
CA ALA A 218 -3.44 -12.74 17.64
C ALA A 218 -2.82 -12.26 16.33
N GLN A 219 -3.55 -12.34 15.21
CA GLN A 219 -3.12 -11.79 13.93
C GLN A 219 -2.83 -10.29 14.04
N VAL A 220 -3.76 -9.53 14.61
CA VAL A 220 -3.58 -8.08 14.80
C VAL A 220 -2.36 -7.79 15.68
N GLN A 221 -2.16 -8.54 16.76
CA GLN A 221 -1.01 -8.34 17.64
C GLN A 221 0.32 -8.59 16.91
N VAL A 222 0.43 -9.67 16.13
CA VAL A 222 1.63 -9.97 15.35
C VAL A 222 1.87 -8.88 14.30
N LEU A 223 0.83 -8.40 13.62
CA LEU A 223 0.95 -7.33 12.63
C LEU A 223 1.41 -6.00 13.24
N VAL A 224 0.98 -5.68 14.48
CA VAL A 224 1.49 -4.52 15.22
C VAL A 224 3.00 -4.64 15.45
N GLU A 225 3.48 -5.81 15.87
CA GLU A 225 4.91 -6.03 16.10
C GLU A 225 5.71 -5.99 14.79
N ILE A 226 5.18 -6.54 13.70
CA ILE A 226 5.80 -6.42 12.37
C ILE A 226 5.93 -4.95 11.99
N ARG A 227 4.87 -4.14 12.17
CA ARG A 227 4.93 -2.70 11.86
C ARG A 227 6.06 -2.00 12.65
N ARG A 228 6.22 -2.36 13.92
CA ARG A 228 7.28 -1.81 14.77
C ARG A 228 8.68 -2.20 14.28
N VAL A 229 8.88 -3.46 13.92
CA VAL A 229 10.17 -3.96 13.40
C VAL A 229 10.50 -3.31 12.06
N VAL A 230 9.53 -3.18 11.17
CA VAL A 230 9.69 -2.50 9.88
C VAL A 230 10.08 -1.04 10.06
N GLU A 231 9.43 -0.32 10.98
CA GLU A 231 9.80 1.06 11.29
C GLU A 231 11.25 1.15 11.78
N GLN A 232 11.66 0.27 12.70
CA GLN A 232 13.03 0.25 13.21
C GLN A 232 14.05 -0.04 12.11
N VAL A 233 13.85 -1.09 11.32
CA VAL A 233 14.76 -1.45 10.22
C VAL A 233 14.81 -0.34 9.16
N GLY A 234 13.66 0.25 8.82
CA GLY A 234 13.58 1.37 7.90
C GLY A 234 14.41 2.58 8.38
N LEU A 235 14.39 2.89 9.68
CA LEU A 235 15.22 3.95 10.27
C LEU A 235 16.73 3.65 10.23
N TRP A 236 17.14 2.38 10.26
CA TRP A 236 18.55 2.02 10.16
C TRP A 236 19.07 2.03 8.72
N LEU A 237 18.19 1.84 7.75
CA LEU A 237 18.53 1.79 6.32
C LEU A 237 18.62 3.18 5.67
N LEU A 238 18.00 4.18 6.28
CA LEU A 238 17.97 5.58 5.84
C LEU A 238 19.02 6.40 6.58
#